data_AF-A0A818NE10-F1
#
_entry.id   AF-A0A818NE10-F1
#
_cell.length_a   1.000
_cell.length_b   1.000
_cell.length_c   1.000
_cell.angle_alpha   90.00
_cell.angle_beta   90.00
_cell.angle_gamma   90.00
#
_symmetry.space_group_name_H-M   'P 1'
#
loop_
_entity.id
_entity.type
_entity.pdbx_description
1 polymer ?
#
loop_
_entity_poly.entity_id
_entity_poly.type
_entity_poly.pdbx_seq_one_letter_code
_entity_poly.pdbx_strand_id
1 'polypeptide(L)'
;MKKTSESNVKKLEKNLIRRLSVPLHGHSTGFDYKHTTLHLWKTLTHSVKTHKLDLNFILRFLSSYNCAQRLILVHDLEFEYNYNLIDMVLEQPESPIRSCTLAMLIEPIELYVRDFHDLLILKLNDKSNSDISRKLVQIVLPLDNDDTQKFKETYKNLFENSIETDIEVVQGEKTIISKLLIQLLEGQRNEEPNHSLSATKLIAKKLSEGVEGGKPVIDYDIFIKIFTHDAFAQLSSIFDMYEDQYGYPIQVAIEHQCQSKIEAECFQDI
;
A
#
# COMPACT_ATOMS: atom_id res chain seq x y z
N MET A 1 -32.61 15.51 15.99
CA MET A 1 -31.32 14.90 16.36
C MET A 1 -30.40 14.57 15.18
N LYS A 2 -30.87 14.44 13.92
CA LYS A 2 -30.02 14.15 12.74
C LYS A 2 -29.14 15.31 12.22
N LYS A 3 -29.51 16.59 12.40
CA LYS A 3 -28.72 17.73 11.89
C LYS A 3 -27.40 17.97 12.63
N THR A 4 -27.28 17.49 13.86
CA THR A 4 -26.09 17.72 14.70
C THR A 4 -24.96 16.74 14.39
N SER A 5 -25.27 15.55 13.85
CA SER A 5 -24.26 14.55 13.46
C SER A 5 -23.58 14.92 12.16
N GLU A 6 -24.31 15.34 11.13
CA GLU A 6 -23.73 15.78 9.84
C GLU A 6 -22.79 16.99 9.99
N SER A 7 -23.13 17.93 10.88
CA SER A 7 -22.26 19.07 11.17
C SER A 7 -20.96 18.67 11.87
N ASN A 8 -20.97 17.60 12.66
CA ASN A 8 -19.79 17.10 13.35
C ASN A 8 -18.91 16.27 12.43
N VAL A 9 -19.49 15.47 11.53
CA VAL A 9 -18.78 14.71 10.49
C VAL A 9 -18.07 15.68 9.53
N LYS A 10 -18.77 16.69 9.01
CA LYS A 10 -18.16 17.71 8.14
C LYS A 10 -17.04 18.50 8.83
N LYS A 11 -17.14 18.70 10.15
CA LYS A 11 -16.09 19.37 10.94
C LYS A 11 -14.89 18.46 11.17
N LEU A 12 -15.10 17.17 11.35
CA LEU A 12 -14.05 16.16 11.46
C LEU A 12 -13.33 15.98 10.11
N GLU A 13 -14.06 15.84 9.01
CA GLU A 13 -13.50 15.80 7.64
C GLU A 13 -12.66 17.03 7.35
N LYS A 14 -13.18 18.22 7.65
CA LYS A 14 -12.43 19.47 7.43
C LYS A 14 -11.18 19.58 8.29
N ASN A 15 -11.19 18.98 9.49
CA ASN A 15 -10.01 18.91 10.37
C ASN A 15 -9.01 17.82 9.91
N LEU A 16 -9.48 16.70 9.37
CA LEU A 16 -8.64 15.64 8.78
C LEU A 16 -7.97 16.15 7.51
N ILE A 17 -8.73 16.74 6.59
CA ILE A 17 -8.20 17.38 5.37
C ILE A 17 -7.15 18.43 5.75
N ARG A 18 -7.39 19.23 6.79
CA ARG A 18 -6.43 20.25 7.26
C ARG A 18 -5.17 19.67 7.93
N ARG A 19 -5.24 18.45 8.48
CA ARG A 19 -4.07 17.76 9.05
C ARG A 19 -3.28 16.99 7.99
N LEU A 20 -3.95 16.45 6.98
CA LEU A 20 -3.35 15.74 5.85
C LEU A 20 -2.74 16.70 4.81
N SER A 21 -3.21 17.95 4.75
CA SER A 21 -2.65 18.99 3.87
C SER A 21 -1.42 19.71 4.43
N VAL A 22 -0.96 19.35 5.63
CA VAL A 22 0.34 19.79 6.15
C VAL A 22 1.34 18.68 5.86
N PRO A 23 2.38 18.91 5.05
CA PRO A 23 3.47 17.95 4.91
C PRO A 23 4.02 17.63 6.29
N LEU A 24 3.96 16.36 6.70
CA LEU A 24 4.49 15.90 8.00
C LEU A 24 6.01 16.14 8.11
N HIS A 25 6.68 16.29 6.96
CA HIS A 25 8.09 16.66 6.86
C HIS A 25 8.19 18.06 6.27
N GLY A 26 8.79 19.00 7.01
CA GLY A 26 9.02 20.35 6.51
C GLY A 26 9.95 20.32 5.29
N HIS A 27 9.58 21.02 4.21
CA HIS A 27 10.53 21.33 3.16
C HIS A 27 11.64 22.21 3.75
N SER A 28 12.86 21.68 3.86
CA SER A 28 14.05 22.51 4.04
C SER A 28 14.20 23.42 2.82
N THR A 29 13.74 24.67 2.94
CA THR A 29 13.97 25.70 1.93
C THR A 29 15.45 26.05 1.92
N GLY A 30 16.12 25.90 0.77
CA GLY A 30 17.57 26.13 0.66
C GLY A 30 18.43 24.88 0.92
N PHE A 31 17.91 23.69 0.60
CA PHE A 31 18.66 22.43 0.70
C PHE A 31 19.93 22.42 -0.17
N ASP A 32 21.08 22.65 0.46
CA ASP A 32 22.41 22.42 -0.12
C ASP A 32 22.81 20.97 0.16
N TYR A 33 22.53 20.09 -0.80
CA TYR A 33 22.81 18.67 -0.65
C TYR A 33 24.30 18.40 -0.45
N LYS A 34 25.21 19.09 -1.17
CA LYS A 34 26.66 18.85 -1.09
C LYS A 34 27.20 19.15 0.29
N HIS A 35 26.86 20.31 0.84
CA HIS A 35 27.28 20.66 2.20
C HIS A 35 26.67 19.71 3.23
N THR A 36 25.40 19.34 3.03
CA THR A 36 24.67 18.43 3.93
C THR A 36 25.27 17.03 3.93
N THR A 37 25.54 16.44 2.76
CA THR A 37 26.19 15.13 2.61
C THR A 37 27.58 15.16 3.23
N LEU A 38 28.38 16.20 2.97
CA LEU A 38 29.71 16.35 3.56
C LEU A 38 29.65 16.36 5.10
N HIS A 39 28.68 17.07 5.66
CA HIS A 39 28.47 17.13 7.12
C HIS A 39 28.04 15.76 7.68
N LEU A 40 27.10 15.08 7.01
CA LEU A 40 26.65 13.73 7.38
C LEU A 40 27.83 12.76 7.35
N TRP A 41 28.57 12.69 6.24
CA TRP A 41 29.75 11.83 6.08
C TRP A 41 30.81 12.08 7.15
N LYS A 42 31.18 13.33 7.42
CA LYS A 42 32.15 13.68 8.49
C LYS A 42 31.69 13.19 9.86
N THR A 43 30.41 13.32 10.16
CA THR A 43 29.84 12.93 11.45
C THR A 43 29.79 11.40 11.60
N LEU A 44 29.39 10.69 10.54
CA LEU A 44 29.35 9.24 10.52
C LEU A 44 30.76 8.63 10.59
N THR A 45 31.72 9.13 9.82
CA THR A 45 33.11 8.63 9.84
C THR A 45 33.81 8.88 11.18
N HIS A 46 33.52 9.99 11.86
CA HIS A 46 34.00 10.21 13.23
C HIS A 46 33.43 9.15 14.19
N SER A 47 32.15 8.80 14.03
CA SER A 47 31.46 7.81 14.86
C SER A 47 31.96 6.37 14.60
N VAL A 48 32.30 6.02 13.36
CA VAL A 48 32.87 4.70 13.01
C VAL A 48 34.22 4.45 13.68
N LYS A 49 35.05 5.49 13.86
CA LYS A 49 36.32 5.37 14.63
C LYS A 49 36.08 4.96 16.09
N THR A 50 34.86 5.14 16.61
CA THR A 50 34.44 4.71 17.96
C THR A 50 33.69 3.36 17.99
N HIS A 51 33.73 2.59 16.89
CA HIS A 51 33.21 1.21 16.77
C HIS A 51 31.69 1.01 16.89
N LYS A 52 30.86 2.06 16.72
CA LYS A 52 29.41 1.87 16.59
C LYS A 52 28.79 2.92 15.67
N LEU A 53 28.02 2.46 14.68
CA LEU A 53 27.17 3.32 13.85
C LEU A 53 26.01 3.84 14.72
N ASP A 54 25.85 5.17 14.83
CA ASP A 54 24.77 5.76 15.63
C ASP A 54 23.47 5.86 14.81
N LEU A 55 22.66 4.80 14.87
CA LEU A 55 21.34 4.75 14.21
C LEU A 55 20.38 5.84 14.71
N ASN A 56 20.48 6.26 15.98
CA ASN A 56 19.62 7.33 16.50
C ASN A 56 19.99 8.67 15.89
N PHE A 57 21.28 8.94 15.72
CA PHE A 57 21.73 10.12 15.00
C PHE A 57 21.22 10.12 13.55
N ILE A 58 21.43 9.02 12.81
CA ILE A 58 21.01 8.91 11.41
C ILE A 58 19.50 9.17 11.29
N LEU A 59 18.68 8.48 12.08
CA LEU A 59 17.23 8.61 12.02
C LEU A 59 16.78 10.06 12.32
N ARG A 60 17.33 10.69 13.37
CA ARG A 60 17.03 12.10 13.70
C ARG A 60 17.48 13.05 12.59
N PHE A 61 18.67 12.83 12.05
CA PHE A 61 19.20 13.64 10.96
C PHE A 61 18.29 13.58 9.74
N LEU A 62 17.98 12.36 9.26
CA LEU A 62 17.13 12.11 8.11
C LEU A 62 15.69 12.57 8.31
N SER A 63 15.17 12.54 9.54
CA SER A 63 13.81 13.05 9.85
C SER A 63 13.62 14.55 9.57
N SER A 64 14.71 15.30 9.41
CA SER A 64 14.67 16.72 9.05
C SER A 64 14.51 16.96 7.55
N TYR A 65 14.49 15.90 6.74
CA TYR A 65 14.45 15.96 5.28
C TYR A 65 13.29 15.13 4.73
N ASN A 66 12.72 15.60 3.61
CA ASN A 66 11.72 14.82 2.88
C ASN A 66 12.37 13.64 2.14
N CYS A 67 11.56 12.74 1.59
CA CYS A 67 12.05 11.54 0.92
C CYS A 67 13.04 11.85 -0.22
N ALA A 68 12.69 12.75 -1.15
CA ALA A 68 13.55 13.11 -2.27
C ALA A 68 14.92 13.64 -1.81
N GLN A 69 14.93 14.49 -0.78
CA GLN A 69 16.16 15.01 -0.18
C GLN A 69 16.98 13.89 0.46
N ARG A 70 16.36 12.97 1.20
CA ARG A 70 17.07 11.83 1.79
C ARG A 70 17.74 10.96 0.73
N LEU A 71 17.02 10.63 -0.34
CA LEU A 71 17.55 9.81 -1.44
C LEU A 71 18.74 10.49 -2.13
N ILE A 72 18.68 11.81 -2.35
CA ILE A 72 19.83 12.58 -2.85
C ILE A 72 21.04 12.44 -1.91
N LEU A 73 20.84 12.57 -0.60
CA LEU A 73 21.93 12.44 0.38
C LEU A 73 22.53 11.03 0.39
N VAL A 74 21.69 10.00 0.33
CA VAL A 74 22.14 8.60 0.31
C VAL A 74 22.93 8.31 -0.96
N HIS A 75 22.42 8.71 -2.13
CA HIS A 75 23.13 8.58 -3.39
C HIS A 75 24.47 9.33 -3.39
N ASP A 76 24.50 10.56 -2.90
CA ASP A 76 25.72 11.39 -2.85
C ASP A 76 26.76 10.82 -1.86
N LEU A 77 26.32 10.21 -0.75
CA LEU A 77 27.21 9.47 0.16
C LEU A 77 27.92 8.30 -0.54
N GLU A 78 27.16 7.52 -1.29
CA GLU A 78 27.69 6.37 -2.01
C GLU A 78 28.61 6.83 -3.15
N PHE A 79 28.17 7.79 -3.97
CA PHE A 79 28.90 8.23 -5.15
C PHE A 79 30.16 9.04 -4.84
N GLU A 80 30.08 10.06 -3.99
CA GLU A 80 31.22 10.97 -3.74
C GLU A 80 32.20 10.43 -2.69
N TYR A 81 31.70 9.66 -1.72
CA TYR A 81 32.49 9.23 -0.57
C TYR A 81 32.69 7.72 -0.48
N ASN A 82 32.13 6.94 -1.42
CA ASN A 82 32.12 5.47 -1.39
C ASN A 82 31.62 4.94 -0.04
N TYR A 83 30.60 5.61 0.52
CA TYR A 83 30.06 5.35 1.85
C TYR A 83 28.67 4.74 1.72
N ASN A 84 28.60 3.41 1.58
CA ASN A 84 27.34 2.68 1.46
C ASN A 84 26.63 2.60 2.82
N LEU A 85 25.80 3.62 3.09
CA LEU A 85 25.08 3.73 4.36
C LEU A 85 24.04 2.61 4.54
N ILE A 86 23.45 2.11 3.45
CA ILE A 86 22.44 1.05 3.50
C ILE A 86 23.07 -0.25 4.03
N ASP A 87 24.17 -0.70 3.41
CA ASP A 87 24.90 -1.90 3.81
C ASP A 87 25.37 -1.81 5.28
N MET A 88 25.91 -0.65 5.66
CA MET A 88 26.37 -0.44 7.04
C MET A 88 25.24 -0.50 8.08
N VAL A 89 24.03 -0.07 7.73
CA VAL A 89 22.84 -0.23 8.59
C VAL A 89 22.37 -1.68 8.57
N LEU A 90 22.43 -2.37 7.42
CA LEU A 90 22.08 -3.79 7.30
C LEU A 90 22.98 -4.68 8.17
N GLU A 91 24.28 -4.37 8.29
CA GLU A 91 25.24 -5.07 9.16
C GLU A 91 24.95 -4.90 10.67
N GLN A 92 24.13 -3.93 11.07
CA GLN A 92 23.73 -3.78 12.47
C GLN A 92 22.76 -4.89 12.90
N PRO A 93 22.72 -5.27 14.19
CA PRO A 93 21.74 -6.22 14.71
C PRO A 93 20.30 -5.79 14.43
N GLU A 94 19.44 -6.77 14.13
CA GLU A 94 18.01 -6.55 13.93
C GLU A 94 17.38 -5.86 15.13
N SER A 95 16.72 -4.74 14.87
CA SER A 95 16.04 -3.94 15.89
C SER A 95 15.04 -3.00 15.21
N PRO A 96 14.00 -2.53 15.92
CA PRO A 96 13.03 -1.58 15.36
C PRO A 96 13.69 -0.32 14.80
N ILE A 97 14.73 0.19 15.47
CA ILE A 97 15.45 1.38 14.99
C ILE A 97 16.24 1.13 13.71
N ARG A 98 16.80 -0.08 13.53
CA ARG A 98 17.46 -0.47 12.27
C ARG A 98 16.44 -0.46 11.13
N SER A 99 15.28 -1.09 11.32
CA SER A 99 14.22 -1.13 10.31
C SER A 99 13.71 0.27 9.96
N CYS A 100 13.45 1.12 10.96
CA CYS A 100 13.07 2.52 10.71
C CYS A 100 14.16 3.32 9.99
N THR A 101 15.43 3.05 10.28
CA THR A 101 16.54 3.73 9.59
C THR A 101 16.61 3.29 8.14
N LEU A 102 16.53 1.99 7.83
CA LEU A 102 16.51 1.47 6.46
C LEU A 102 15.34 2.05 5.65
N ALA A 103 14.14 2.09 6.23
CA ALA A 103 12.95 2.67 5.61
C ALA A 103 13.12 4.16 5.24
N MET A 104 14.04 4.88 5.89
CA MET A 104 14.32 6.29 5.60
C MET A 104 15.39 6.47 4.51
N LEU A 105 16.13 5.41 4.18
CA LEU A 105 17.25 5.41 3.23
C LEU A 105 16.85 4.95 1.83
N ILE A 106 15.73 4.23 1.69
CA ILE A 106 15.22 3.69 0.43
C ILE A 106 13.96 4.41 -0.03
N GLU A 107 13.56 4.17 -1.27
CA GLU A 107 12.30 4.69 -1.78
C GLU A 107 11.11 4.01 -1.07
N PRO A 108 10.01 4.73 -0.78
CA PRO A 108 8.83 4.14 -0.15
C PRO A 108 8.27 2.95 -0.94
N ILE A 109 8.33 3.01 -2.28
CA ILE A 109 7.85 1.92 -3.14
C ILE A 109 8.69 0.65 -2.95
N GLU A 110 10.01 0.79 -2.75
CA GLU A 110 10.90 -0.33 -2.48
C GLU A 110 10.57 -1.00 -1.16
N LEU A 111 10.24 -0.23 -0.13
CA LEU A 111 9.81 -0.76 1.16
C LEU A 111 8.56 -1.63 1.02
N TYR A 112 7.53 -1.13 0.32
CA TYR A 112 6.30 -1.89 0.10
C TYR A 112 6.53 -3.16 -0.73
N VAL A 113 7.42 -3.10 -1.72
CA VAL A 113 7.80 -4.26 -2.53
C VAL A 113 8.51 -5.33 -1.70
N ARG A 114 9.44 -4.93 -0.82
CA ARG A 114 10.14 -5.85 0.09
C ARG A 114 9.17 -6.46 1.10
N ASP A 115 8.32 -5.66 1.71
CA ASP A 115 7.29 -6.14 2.65
C ASP A 115 6.34 -7.15 1.96
N PHE A 116 5.95 -6.89 0.71
CA PHE A 116 5.11 -7.79 -0.07
C PHE A 116 5.83 -9.11 -0.37
N HIS A 117 7.09 -9.06 -0.79
CA HIS A 117 7.88 -10.26 -1.03
C HIS A 117 8.09 -11.08 0.25
N ASP A 118 8.43 -10.43 1.37
CA ASP A 118 8.57 -11.10 2.66
C ASP A 118 7.28 -11.81 3.06
N LEU A 119 6.11 -11.19 2.83
CA LEU A 119 4.81 -11.83 3.06
C LEU A 119 4.56 -13.03 2.13
N LEU A 120 5.00 -12.98 0.86
CA LEU A 120 4.93 -14.12 -0.06
C LEU A 120 5.82 -15.28 0.42
N ILE A 121 7.05 -14.99 0.84
CA ILE A 121 7.98 -16.00 1.37
C ILE A 121 7.45 -16.59 2.68
N LEU A 122 6.89 -15.76 3.56
CA LEU A 122 6.22 -16.23 4.77
C LEU A 122 5.06 -17.15 4.40
N LYS A 123 4.19 -16.77 3.47
CA LYS A 123 3.06 -17.60 3.04
C LYS A 123 3.50 -18.92 2.40
N LEU A 124 4.60 -18.93 1.64
CA LEU A 124 5.17 -20.13 1.03
C LEU A 124 5.70 -21.11 2.08
N ASN A 125 6.37 -20.58 3.11
CA ASN A 125 7.01 -21.37 4.16
C ASN A 125 6.06 -21.76 5.31
N ASP A 126 5.00 -20.97 5.52
CA ASP A 126 4.13 -21.07 6.68
C ASP A 126 2.90 -21.96 6.42
N LYS A 127 2.73 -22.96 7.29
CA LYS A 127 1.56 -23.86 7.38
C LYS A 127 0.43 -23.25 8.24
N SER A 128 0.59 -22.01 8.70
CA SER A 128 -0.36 -21.29 9.56
C SER A 128 -1.41 -20.51 8.75
N ASN A 129 -2.65 -20.64 9.18
CA ASN A 129 -3.88 -20.08 8.61
C ASN A 129 -4.03 -18.55 8.82
N SER A 130 -2.91 -17.83 8.95
CA SER A 130 -2.94 -16.40 9.26
C SER A 130 -3.22 -15.55 8.02
N ASP A 131 -3.79 -14.37 8.30
CA ASP A 131 -4.37 -13.36 7.42
C ASP A 131 -3.35 -12.67 6.48
N ILE A 132 -2.39 -13.42 5.95
CA ILE A 132 -1.32 -12.91 5.07
C ILE A 132 -1.91 -12.43 3.75
N SER A 133 -2.91 -13.14 3.21
CA SER A 133 -3.54 -12.77 1.94
C SER A 133 -4.20 -11.40 2.01
N ARG A 134 -4.83 -11.04 3.14
CA ARG A 134 -5.37 -9.70 3.35
C ARG A 134 -4.28 -8.65 3.46
N LYS A 135 -3.16 -8.94 4.14
CA LYS A 135 -2.01 -8.02 4.19
C LYS A 135 -1.43 -7.74 2.81
N LEU A 136 -1.35 -8.76 1.94
CA LEU A 136 -0.94 -8.57 0.55
C LEU A 136 -1.89 -7.61 -0.18
N VAL A 137 -3.22 -7.78 0.00
CA VAL A 137 -4.22 -6.86 -0.56
C VAL A 137 -4.05 -5.44 0.00
N GLN A 138 -3.85 -5.28 1.31
CA GLN A 138 -3.67 -3.97 1.95
C GLN A 138 -2.45 -3.20 1.46
N ILE A 139 -1.40 -3.88 0.99
CA ILE A 139 -0.22 -3.24 0.41
C ILE A 139 -0.52 -2.70 -0.99
N VAL A 140 -1.19 -3.47 -1.83
CA VAL A 140 -1.38 -3.12 -3.27
C VAL A 140 -2.64 -2.29 -3.53
N LEU A 141 -3.67 -2.45 -2.69
CA LEU A 141 -4.95 -1.76 -2.84
C LEU A 141 -4.86 -0.22 -2.86
N PRO A 142 -4.02 0.44 -2.02
CA PRO A 142 -3.92 1.90 -1.99
C PRO A 142 -3.09 2.50 -3.13
N LEU A 143 -2.43 1.67 -3.95
CA LEU A 143 -1.57 2.15 -5.03
C LEU A 143 -2.42 2.73 -6.16
N ASP A 144 -2.00 3.87 -6.69
CA ASP A 144 -2.53 4.39 -7.94
C ASP A 144 -1.90 3.64 -9.14
N ASN A 145 -2.31 3.95 -10.36
CA ASN A 145 -1.85 3.22 -11.55
C ASN A 145 -0.34 3.42 -11.78
N ASP A 146 0.16 4.64 -11.56
CA ASP A 146 1.58 4.97 -11.73
C ASP A 146 2.45 4.27 -10.68
N ASP A 147 2.05 4.29 -9.42
CA ASP A 147 2.75 3.61 -8.34
C ASP A 147 2.64 2.09 -8.46
N THR A 148 1.53 1.55 -8.99
CA THR A 148 1.39 0.13 -9.32
C THR A 148 2.43 -0.30 -10.37
N GLN A 149 2.64 0.51 -11.41
CA GLN A 149 3.68 0.21 -12.40
C GLN A 149 5.08 0.24 -11.77
N LYS A 150 5.39 1.28 -10.97
CA LYS A 150 6.68 1.37 -10.25
C LYS A 150 6.87 0.20 -9.30
N PHE A 151 5.82 -0.25 -8.62
CA PHE A 151 5.84 -1.40 -7.71
C PHE A 151 6.32 -2.65 -8.44
N LYS A 152 5.76 -2.93 -9.62
CA LYS A 152 6.09 -4.11 -10.43
C LYS A 152 7.50 -4.06 -10.99
N GLU A 153 7.90 -2.90 -11.50
CA GLU A 153 9.26 -2.69 -12.00
C GLU A 153 10.29 -2.87 -10.88
N THR A 154 10.02 -2.29 -9.71
CA THR A 154 10.86 -2.41 -8.52
C THR A 154 10.94 -3.86 -8.03
N TYR A 155 9.82 -4.58 -7.97
CA TYR A 155 9.79 -6.00 -7.62
C TYR A 155 10.67 -6.82 -8.55
N LYS A 156 10.52 -6.64 -9.86
CA LYS A 156 11.31 -7.34 -10.88
C LYS A 156 12.80 -7.04 -10.76
N ASN A 157 13.16 -5.79 -10.47
CA ASN A 157 14.55 -5.37 -10.33
C ASN A 157 15.21 -5.95 -9.06
N LEU A 158 14.45 -6.08 -7.96
CA LEU A 158 14.98 -6.58 -6.69
C LEU A 158 15.08 -8.11 -6.63
N PHE A 159 14.11 -8.81 -7.22
CA PHE A 159 13.95 -10.26 -7.04
C PHE A 159 14.14 -11.06 -8.33
N GLU A 160 14.45 -10.39 -9.44
CA GLU A 160 14.69 -10.98 -10.75
C GLU A 160 13.54 -11.89 -11.26
N ASN A 161 12.33 -11.71 -10.72
CA ASN A 161 11.14 -12.47 -11.08
C ASN A 161 9.89 -11.59 -11.26
N SER A 162 8.88 -12.11 -11.94
CA SER A 162 7.56 -11.47 -12.03
C SER A 162 6.79 -11.67 -10.73
N ILE A 163 6.21 -10.58 -10.22
CA ILE A 163 5.35 -10.61 -9.05
C ILE A 163 4.11 -11.50 -9.27
N GLU A 164 3.54 -11.50 -10.48
CA GLU A 164 2.40 -12.33 -10.83
C GLU A 164 2.76 -13.82 -10.73
N THR A 165 3.95 -14.19 -11.21
CA THR A 165 4.45 -15.56 -11.12
C THR A 165 4.60 -16.00 -9.67
N ASP A 166 5.21 -15.16 -8.82
CA ASP A 166 5.36 -15.48 -7.39
C ASP A 166 4.00 -15.55 -6.66
N ILE A 167 3.05 -14.67 -7.01
CA ILE A 167 1.68 -14.74 -6.48
C ILE A 167 1.02 -16.08 -6.86
N GLU A 168 1.12 -16.51 -8.11
CA GLU A 168 0.54 -17.78 -8.56
C GLU A 168 1.18 -18.99 -7.87
N VAL A 169 2.51 -18.98 -7.69
CA VAL A 169 3.23 -20.03 -6.97
C VAL A 169 2.79 -20.11 -5.51
N VAL A 170 2.59 -18.96 -4.85
CA VAL A 170 2.30 -18.90 -3.41
C VAL A 170 0.81 -19.07 -3.10
N GLN A 171 -0.08 -18.47 -3.89
CA GLN A 171 -1.53 -18.47 -3.66
C GLN A 171 -2.26 -19.55 -4.48
N GLY A 172 -1.60 -20.14 -5.47
CA GLY A 172 -2.19 -21.08 -6.42
C GLY A 172 -2.77 -20.38 -7.66
N GLU A 173 -2.64 -21.05 -8.81
CA GLU A 173 -3.21 -20.61 -10.08
C GLU A 173 -4.74 -20.49 -9.98
N LYS A 174 -5.28 -19.36 -10.48
CA LYS A 174 -6.73 -19.11 -10.62
C LYS A 174 -7.54 -19.13 -9.31
N THR A 175 -6.91 -19.02 -8.15
CA THR A 175 -7.63 -18.76 -6.90
C THR A 175 -8.22 -17.35 -6.90
N ILE A 176 -9.27 -17.13 -6.12
CA ILE A 176 -9.94 -15.82 -6.03
C ILE A 176 -8.95 -14.74 -5.58
N ILE A 177 -8.08 -15.08 -4.63
CA ILE A 177 -7.07 -14.18 -4.08
C ILE A 177 -5.97 -13.90 -5.11
N SER A 178 -5.45 -14.91 -5.83
CA SER A 178 -4.44 -14.65 -6.86
C SER A 178 -5.00 -13.80 -7.99
N LYS A 179 -6.23 -14.09 -8.45
CA LYS A 179 -6.93 -13.24 -9.42
C LYS A 179 -7.10 -11.80 -8.94
N LEU A 180 -7.54 -11.61 -7.68
CA LEU A 180 -7.73 -10.28 -7.10
C LEU A 180 -6.41 -9.49 -7.05
N LEU A 181 -5.34 -10.09 -6.52
CA LEU A 181 -4.03 -9.46 -6.43
C LEU A 181 -3.46 -9.10 -7.81
N ILE A 182 -3.54 -10.04 -8.76
CA ILE A 182 -3.06 -9.80 -10.13
C ILE A 182 -3.86 -8.67 -10.78
N GLN A 183 -5.18 -8.63 -10.61
CA GLN A 183 -6.04 -7.58 -11.15
C GLN A 183 -5.81 -6.21 -10.51
N LEU A 184 -5.48 -6.14 -9.21
CA LEU A 184 -5.03 -4.89 -8.59
C LEU A 184 -3.69 -4.44 -9.20
N LEU A 185 -2.77 -5.39 -9.42
CA LEU A 185 -1.46 -5.17 -10.04
C LEU A 185 -1.51 -4.94 -11.57
N GLU A 186 -2.68 -4.94 -12.21
CA GLU A 186 -2.81 -4.46 -13.59
C GLU A 186 -2.72 -2.93 -13.65
N GLY A 187 -3.00 -2.22 -12.55
CA GLY A 187 -2.90 -0.76 -12.50
C GLY A 187 -3.82 -0.10 -13.53
N GLN A 188 -5.06 -0.57 -13.63
CA GLN A 188 -6.09 -0.08 -14.56
C GLN A 188 -7.31 0.46 -13.82
N ARG A 189 -7.14 0.94 -12.59
CA ARG A 189 -8.23 1.54 -11.82
C ARG A 189 -8.61 2.87 -12.44
N ASN A 190 -9.91 3.15 -12.54
CA ASN A 190 -10.38 4.47 -12.91
C ASN A 190 -10.05 5.46 -11.79
N GLU A 191 -9.21 6.46 -12.08
CA GLU A 191 -8.79 7.49 -11.11
C GLU A 191 -9.67 8.74 -11.15
N GLU A 192 -10.60 8.81 -12.10
CA GLU A 192 -11.49 9.95 -12.23
C GLU A 192 -12.51 9.99 -11.08
N PRO A 193 -12.70 11.15 -10.42
CA PRO A 193 -13.66 11.28 -9.31
C PRO A 193 -15.12 11.29 -9.76
N ASN A 194 -15.37 11.37 -11.08
CA ASN A 194 -16.69 11.49 -11.65
C ASN A 194 -17.39 10.14 -11.68
N HIS A 195 -18.52 10.04 -11.00
CA HIS A 195 -19.36 8.83 -10.99
C HIS A 195 -20.68 9.10 -11.73
N SER A 196 -21.18 8.08 -12.44
CA SER A 196 -22.42 8.16 -13.21
C SER A 196 -23.54 7.45 -12.45
N LEU A 197 -24.65 8.14 -12.17
CA LEU A 197 -25.79 7.54 -11.47
C LEU A 197 -26.38 6.34 -12.23
N SER A 198 -26.42 6.40 -13.57
CA SER A 198 -26.92 5.29 -14.38
C SER A 198 -25.97 4.09 -14.36
N ALA A 199 -24.65 4.33 -14.39
CA ALA A 199 -23.65 3.28 -14.22
C ALA A 199 -23.73 2.66 -12.82
N THR A 200 -23.86 3.50 -11.79
CA THR A 200 -24.01 3.09 -10.38
C THR A 200 -25.18 2.11 -10.22
N LYS A 201 -26.37 2.46 -10.73
CA LYS A 201 -27.55 1.60 -10.67
C LYS A 201 -27.36 0.27 -11.39
N LEU A 202 -26.72 0.30 -12.56
CA LEU A 202 -26.44 -0.91 -13.34
C LEU A 202 -25.46 -1.83 -12.59
N ILE A 203 -24.42 -1.27 -11.97
CA ILE A 203 -23.42 -2.04 -11.24
C ILE A 203 -24.00 -2.60 -9.94
N ALA A 204 -24.77 -1.80 -9.18
CA ALA A 204 -25.49 -2.30 -7.99
C ALA A 204 -26.42 -3.47 -8.35
N LYS A 205 -27.13 -3.37 -9.49
CA LYS A 205 -27.95 -4.47 -9.99
C LYS A 205 -27.13 -5.72 -10.34
N LYS A 206 -25.99 -5.55 -11.01
CA LYS A 206 -25.08 -6.67 -11.34
C LYS A 206 -24.53 -7.34 -10.07
N LEU A 207 -24.20 -6.57 -9.04
CA LEU A 207 -23.78 -7.12 -7.74
C LEU A 207 -24.91 -7.94 -7.10
N SER A 208 -26.17 -7.47 -7.16
CA SER A 208 -27.33 -8.24 -6.63
C SER A 208 -27.58 -9.50 -7.45
N GLU A 209 -27.55 -9.42 -8.78
CA GLU A 209 -27.69 -10.59 -9.66
C GLU A 209 -26.59 -11.62 -9.40
N GLY A 210 -25.36 -11.17 -9.09
CA GLY A 210 -24.24 -12.02 -8.69
C GLY A 210 -24.39 -12.66 -7.30
N VAL A 211 -25.33 -12.19 -6.48
CA VAL A 211 -25.62 -12.70 -5.13
C VAL A 211 -26.92 -13.52 -5.08
N GLU A 212 -27.94 -13.16 -5.86
CA GLU A 212 -29.33 -13.68 -5.74
C GLU A 212 -29.81 -14.48 -6.96
N GLY A 213 -28.97 -14.70 -7.97
CA GLY A 213 -29.29 -15.34 -9.26
C GLY A 213 -29.63 -16.84 -9.26
N GLY A 214 -30.25 -17.38 -8.20
CA GLY A 214 -30.76 -18.76 -8.16
C GLY A 214 -29.71 -19.88 -8.22
N LYS A 215 -28.41 -19.54 -8.09
CA LYS A 215 -27.30 -20.48 -7.89
C LYS A 215 -26.46 -20.01 -6.70
N PRO A 216 -25.96 -20.93 -5.85
CA PRO A 216 -25.29 -20.60 -4.59
C PRO A 216 -23.81 -20.23 -4.80
N VAL A 217 -23.51 -19.30 -5.72
CA VAL A 217 -22.12 -18.96 -6.05
C VAL A 217 -22.02 -17.49 -6.45
N ILE A 218 -21.27 -16.69 -5.67
CA ILE A 218 -20.80 -15.36 -6.10
C ILE A 218 -20.06 -15.53 -7.44
N ASP A 219 -20.42 -14.74 -8.44
CA ASP A 219 -19.55 -14.56 -9.61
C ASP A 219 -18.35 -13.67 -9.21
N TYR A 220 -17.31 -14.32 -8.68
CA TYR A 220 -16.10 -13.64 -8.22
C TYR A 220 -15.39 -12.86 -9.32
N ASP A 221 -15.53 -13.25 -10.59
CA ASP A 221 -14.90 -12.53 -11.70
C ASP A 221 -15.61 -11.17 -11.92
N ILE A 222 -16.93 -11.11 -11.74
CA ILE A 222 -17.68 -9.83 -11.73
C ILE A 222 -17.24 -8.96 -10.56
N PHE A 223 -17.13 -9.54 -9.36
CA PHE A 223 -16.75 -8.82 -8.14
C PHE A 223 -15.35 -8.23 -8.29
N ILE A 224 -14.35 -9.07 -8.60
CA ILE A 224 -12.97 -8.63 -8.80
C ILE A 224 -12.93 -7.50 -9.83
N LYS A 225 -13.58 -7.66 -10.99
CA LYS A 225 -13.58 -6.63 -12.03
C LYS A 225 -14.14 -5.29 -11.54
N ILE A 226 -15.27 -5.29 -10.84
CA ILE A 226 -15.87 -4.06 -10.29
C ILE A 226 -14.92 -3.44 -9.26
N PHE A 227 -14.48 -4.22 -8.29
CA PHE A 227 -13.66 -3.76 -7.17
C PHE A 227 -12.26 -3.28 -7.57
N THR A 228 -11.68 -3.81 -8.66
CA THR A 228 -10.34 -3.40 -9.13
C THR A 228 -10.36 -2.28 -10.16
N HIS A 229 -11.41 -2.13 -10.96
CA HIS A 229 -11.45 -1.14 -12.05
C HIS A 229 -12.23 0.13 -11.72
N ASP A 230 -13.25 0.09 -10.88
CA ASP A 230 -14.03 1.28 -10.58
C ASP A 230 -13.27 2.24 -9.64
N ALA A 231 -13.51 3.54 -9.82
CA ALA A 231 -12.99 4.58 -8.94
C ALA A 231 -13.56 4.42 -7.54
N PHE A 232 -12.78 4.73 -6.49
CA PHE A 232 -13.26 4.64 -5.10
C PHE A 232 -14.53 5.46 -4.86
N ALA A 233 -14.65 6.65 -5.47
CA ALA A 233 -15.87 7.47 -5.38
C ALA A 233 -17.09 6.79 -6.04
N GLN A 234 -16.86 6.06 -7.14
CA GLN A 234 -17.89 5.30 -7.84
C GLN A 234 -18.30 4.06 -7.02
N LEU A 235 -17.35 3.34 -6.42
CA LEU A 235 -17.60 2.21 -5.52
C LEU A 235 -18.44 2.61 -4.31
N SER A 236 -18.08 3.72 -3.64
CA SER A 236 -18.88 4.24 -2.52
C SER A 236 -20.34 4.51 -2.93
N SER A 237 -20.54 5.13 -4.10
CA SER A 237 -21.89 5.41 -4.62
C SER A 237 -22.65 4.13 -4.98
N ILE A 238 -21.95 3.08 -5.43
CA ILE A 238 -22.52 1.76 -5.73
C ILE A 238 -23.02 1.11 -4.44
N PHE A 239 -22.25 1.19 -3.36
CA PHE A 239 -22.62 0.58 -2.07
C PHE A 239 -23.86 1.24 -1.48
N ASP A 240 -23.92 2.58 -1.49
CA ASP A 240 -25.11 3.32 -1.05
C ASP A 240 -26.35 2.94 -1.89
N MET A 241 -26.19 2.87 -3.22
CA MET A 241 -27.27 2.49 -4.12
C MET A 241 -27.71 1.04 -3.93
N TYR A 242 -26.79 0.14 -3.59
CA TYR A 242 -27.08 -1.26 -3.32
C TYR A 242 -27.92 -1.39 -2.05
N GLU A 243 -27.48 -0.76 -0.95
CA GLU A 243 -28.21 -0.80 0.32
C GLU A 243 -29.62 -0.20 0.17
N ASP A 244 -29.74 0.93 -0.53
CA ASP A 244 -31.04 1.58 -0.80
C ASP A 244 -32.00 0.69 -1.60
N GLN A 245 -31.49 -0.14 -2.53
CA GLN A 245 -32.33 -0.98 -3.39
C GLN A 245 -32.67 -2.34 -2.79
N TYR A 246 -31.74 -2.93 -2.04
CA TYR A 246 -31.83 -4.32 -1.57
C TYR A 246 -32.02 -4.46 -0.05
N GLY A 247 -31.91 -3.35 0.69
CA GLY A 247 -32.30 -3.27 2.11
C GLY A 247 -31.25 -3.78 3.10
N TYR A 248 -30.04 -4.09 2.64
CA TYR A 248 -28.88 -4.44 3.47
C TYR A 248 -27.56 -4.08 2.76
N PRO A 249 -26.46 -3.85 3.50
CA PRO A 249 -25.16 -3.50 2.92
C PRO A 249 -24.56 -4.64 2.08
N ILE A 250 -23.81 -4.30 1.03
CA ILE A 250 -23.14 -5.29 0.16
C ILE A 250 -22.16 -6.19 0.95
N GLN A 251 -21.57 -5.70 2.04
CA GLN A 251 -20.67 -6.46 2.90
C GLN A 251 -21.37 -7.69 3.49
N VAL A 252 -22.65 -7.55 3.88
CA VAL A 252 -23.46 -8.66 4.39
C VAL A 252 -23.73 -9.67 3.27
N ALA A 253 -23.92 -9.19 2.04
CA ALA A 253 -24.08 -10.06 0.87
C ALA A 253 -22.81 -10.89 0.61
N ILE A 254 -21.64 -10.26 0.67
CA ILE A 254 -20.32 -10.90 0.52
C ILE A 254 -20.12 -11.94 1.62
N GLU A 255 -20.37 -11.60 2.88
CA GLU A 255 -20.21 -12.51 4.03
C GLU A 255 -21.05 -13.78 3.90
N HIS A 256 -22.30 -13.66 3.44
CA HIS A 256 -23.21 -14.80 3.33
C HIS A 256 -22.88 -15.72 2.16
N GLN A 257 -22.20 -15.22 1.13
CA GLN A 257 -22.00 -15.93 -0.12
C GLN A 257 -20.53 -16.36 -0.35
N CYS A 258 -19.57 -15.76 0.36
CA CYS A 258 -18.18 -16.18 0.30
C CYS A 258 -17.98 -17.55 0.98
N GLN A 259 -17.22 -18.43 0.33
CA GLN A 259 -16.95 -19.77 0.86
C GLN A 259 -15.91 -19.73 1.97
N SER A 260 -14.99 -18.77 1.90
CA SER A 260 -13.90 -18.59 2.85
C SER A 260 -13.98 -17.25 3.55
N LYS A 261 -13.75 -17.25 4.87
CA LYS A 261 -13.72 -16.03 5.68
C LYS A 261 -12.65 -15.04 5.19
N ILE A 262 -11.48 -15.55 4.77
CA ILE A 262 -10.39 -14.70 4.25
C ILE A 262 -10.78 -14.03 2.93
N GLU A 263 -11.54 -14.71 2.07
CA GLU A 263 -12.03 -14.12 0.82
C GLU A 263 -13.00 -12.97 1.12
N ALA A 264 -13.94 -13.20 2.04
CA ALA A 264 -14.87 -12.17 2.48
C ALA A 264 -14.13 -10.96 3.05
N GLU A 265 -13.15 -11.17 3.94
CA GLU A 265 -12.36 -10.10 4.55
C GLU A 265 -11.55 -9.31 3.51
N CYS A 266 -10.97 -9.98 2.51
CA CYS A 266 -10.26 -9.29 1.42
C CYS A 266 -11.18 -8.38 0.59
N PHE A 267 -12.42 -8.80 0.29
CA PHE A 267 -13.38 -7.97 -0.45
C PHE A 267 -13.94 -6.82 0.40
N GLN A 268 -14.01 -6.98 1.72
CA GLN A 268 -14.47 -5.94 2.64
C GLN A 268 -13.46 -4.81 2.84
N ASP A 269 -12.17 -5.08 2.62
CA ASP A 269 -11.11 -4.08 2.73
C ASP A 269 -11.09 -3.10 1.53
N ILE A 270 -11.79 -3.42 0.43
CA ILE A 270 -11.89 -2.61 -0.80
C ILE A 270 -13.02 -1.57 -0.68
#